data_AF-A0AB36Q083-F1
#
_entry.id   AF-A0AB36Q083-F1
#
_cell.length_a   1.000
_cell.length_b   1.000
_cell.length_c   1.000
_cell.angle_alpha   90.00
_cell.angle_beta   90.00
_cell.angle_gamma   90.00
#
_symmetry.space_group_name_H-M   'P 1'
#
loop_
_entity.id
_entity.type
_entity.pdbx_description
1 polymer ?
#
loop_
_entity_poly.entity_id
_entity_poly.type
_entity_poly.pdbx_seq_one_letter_code
_entity_poly.pdbx_strand_id
1 'polypeptide(L)'
;MAGFGEPPAWLLPFSGLLLIAGFSILVLMLAMTIWQARPIALPARFVAVGLACLLAVAFLGGIFTLAFSGMSENDMLLNIAGLSAPIHAALGLGGWMTFTAMGVSYRLLTMFLLSPDDERRTTRLVWWAGAAALTVLGAGVAAFAFGQDWADVVLLAALLPGVASVVLYAFDMRAVYRQRKRKAIELNSAASIPAFAAMVLAILLALALPWTGPSDPMIGALVYLFVFGWLTGLSLAQLYKIVPFLTWLECYGPVMGRVPTPRVQDIVSEKPARRWFCIYYTGVALATLALGAGYPVAFQLASALNLIAILALTVHFFRARRLMDVPEAVRLPNGVAIPHLIYAGGPVPRRSK
;
A
#
# COMPACT_ATOMS: atom_id res chain seq x y z
N MET A 1 19.29 16.19 -6.57
CA MET A 1 17.84 16.48 -6.53
C MET A 1 17.46 17.13 -7.86
N ALA A 2 16.36 16.71 -8.49
CA ALA A 2 16.02 17.14 -9.84
C ALA A 2 15.28 18.50 -9.88
N GLY A 3 16.00 19.55 -10.28
CA GLY A 3 15.51 20.51 -11.29
C GLY A 3 14.66 21.73 -10.88
N PHE A 4 14.22 21.90 -9.64
CA PHE A 4 13.50 23.11 -9.21
C PHE A 4 14.22 23.82 -8.05
N GLY A 5 15.37 24.43 -8.36
CA GLY A 5 16.20 25.17 -7.39
C GLY A 5 16.79 24.31 -6.27
N GLU A 6 17.78 24.84 -5.56
CA GLU A 6 18.20 24.28 -4.28
C GLU A 6 17.44 25.04 -3.18
N PRO A 7 16.29 24.52 -2.70
CA PRO A 7 15.62 25.14 -1.56
C PRO A 7 16.58 25.13 -0.37
N PRO A 8 16.59 26.18 0.47
CA PRO A 8 17.48 26.26 1.61
C PRO A 8 17.33 25.06 2.56
N ALA A 9 18.44 24.49 3.03
CA ALA A 9 18.46 23.31 3.91
C ALA A 9 17.68 23.50 5.21
N TRP A 10 17.54 24.75 5.70
CA TRP A 10 16.75 25.09 6.87
C TRP A 10 15.24 24.84 6.69
N LEU A 11 14.75 24.63 5.47
CA LEU A 11 13.35 24.23 5.21
C LEU A 11 13.07 22.75 5.51
N LEU A 12 14.10 21.91 5.57
CA LEU A 12 13.93 20.47 5.77
C LEU A 12 13.18 20.15 7.09
N PRO A 13 13.55 20.70 8.26
CA PRO A 13 12.86 20.38 9.51
C PRO A 13 11.39 20.82 9.51
N PHE A 14 11.07 21.95 8.85
CA PHE A 14 9.67 22.40 8.71
C PHE A 14 8.84 21.41 7.89
N SER A 15 9.41 20.87 6.81
CA SER A 15 8.73 19.83 6.03
C SER A 15 8.56 18.52 6.82
N GLY A 16 9.57 18.13 7.61
CA GLY A 16 9.49 17.01 8.55
C GLY A 16 8.39 17.19 9.60
N LEU A 17 8.30 18.37 10.22
CA LEU A 17 7.25 18.70 11.20
C LEU A 17 5.85 18.63 10.59
N LEU A 18 5.66 19.17 9.38
CA LEU A 18 4.38 19.14 8.70
C LEU A 18 3.95 17.70 8.34
N LEU A 19 4.89 16.85 7.91
CA LEU A 19 4.65 15.43 7.66
C LEU A 19 4.29 14.68 8.96
N ILE A 20 5.03 14.91 10.05
CA ILE A 20 4.72 14.31 11.36
C ILE A 20 3.31 14.71 11.81
N ALA A 21 2.96 16.00 11.72
CA ALA A 21 1.64 16.48 12.09
C ALA A 21 0.53 15.83 11.25
N GLY A 22 0.69 15.80 9.92
CA GLY A 22 -0.28 15.20 9.01
C GLY A 22 -0.48 13.69 9.25
N PHE A 23 0.62 12.93 9.38
CA PHE A 23 0.54 11.50 9.68
C PHE A 23 0.01 11.23 11.09
N SER A 24 0.31 12.07 12.07
CA SER A 24 -0.24 11.93 13.43
C SER A 24 -1.76 12.10 13.43
N ILE A 25 -2.29 13.11 12.73
CA ILE A 25 -3.75 13.30 12.59
C ILE A 25 -4.38 12.07 11.92
N LEU A 26 -3.79 11.58 10.83
CA LEU A 26 -4.27 10.39 10.13
C LEU A 26 -4.29 9.15 11.03
N VAL A 27 -3.20 8.93 11.78
CA VAL A 27 -3.09 7.79 12.69
C VAL A 27 -4.09 7.90 13.84
N LEU A 28 -4.29 9.11 14.41
CA LEU A 28 -5.29 9.32 15.45
C LEU A 28 -6.71 8.99 14.95
N MET A 29 -7.08 9.47 13.76
CA MET A 29 -8.40 9.17 13.17
C MET A 29 -8.62 7.66 13.02
N LEU A 30 -7.66 6.95 12.43
CA LEU A 30 -7.77 5.51 12.19
C LEU A 30 -7.67 4.68 13.48
N ALA A 31 -6.80 5.08 14.42
CA ALA A 31 -6.64 4.41 15.71
C ALA A 31 -7.92 4.52 16.55
N MET A 32 -8.59 5.68 16.56
CA MET A 32 -9.89 5.84 17.21
C MET A 32 -10.94 4.92 16.60
N THR A 33 -11.00 4.82 15.26
CA THR A 33 -11.93 3.88 14.59
C THR A 33 -11.66 2.43 14.99
N ILE A 34 -10.40 2.00 15.01
CA ILE A 34 -10.02 0.64 15.44
C ILE A 34 -10.37 0.40 16.91
N TRP A 35 -10.16 1.40 17.77
CA TRP A 35 -10.46 1.32 19.20
C TRP A 35 -11.95 1.23 19.51
N GLN A 36 -12.79 1.90 18.73
CA GLN A 36 -14.24 1.81 18.86
C GLN A 36 -14.79 0.48 18.35
N ALA A 37 -14.12 -0.17 17.40
CA ALA A 37 -14.53 -1.44 16.81
C ALA A 37 -14.13 -2.68 17.63
N ARG A 38 -14.07 -2.58 18.97
CA ARG A 38 -13.60 -3.69 19.83
C ARG A 38 -14.65 -4.77 20.05
N PRO A 39 -14.24 -6.06 20.09
CA PRO A 39 -12.87 -6.58 20.12
C PRO A 39 -12.11 -6.50 18.78
N ILE A 40 -10.81 -6.19 18.84
CA ILE A 40 -9.97 -6.00 17.63
C ILE A 40 -9.70 -7.35 16.96
N ALA A 41 -10.32 -7.56 15.80
CA ALA A 41 -10.08 -8.71 14.93
C ALA A 41 -8.62 -8.78 14.47
N LEU A 42 -8.08 -9.98 14.29
CA LEU A 42 -6.67 -10.18 13.91
C LEU A 42 -6.22 -9.36 12.68
N PRO A 43 -6.97 -9.26 11.56
CA PRO A 43 -6.58 -8.41 10.43
C PRO A 43 -6.40 -6.92 10.79
N ALA A 44 -7.21 -6.39 11.72
CA ALA A 44 -7.10 -5.01 12.17
C ALA A 44 -5.85 -4.78 13.04
N ARG A 45 -5.32 -5.82 13.70
CA ARG A 45 -4.05 -5.73 14.46
C ARG A 45 -2.85 -5.49 13.55
N PHE A 46 -2.84 -6.09 12.36
CA PHE A 46 -1.81 -5.80 11.34
C PHE A 46 -1.83 -4.32 10.93
N VAL A 47 -3.02 -3.76 10.70
CA VAL A 47 -3.19 -2.34 10.39
C VAL A 47 -2.73 -1.46 11.56
N ALA A 48 -3.09 -1.80 12.80
CA ALA A 48 -2.65 -1.05 13.98
C ALA A 48 -1.12 -1.04 14.13
N VAL A 49 -0.45 -2.18 13.92
CA VAL A 49 1.02 -2.24 13.91
C VAL A 49 1.59 -1.40 12.76
N GLY A 50 0.98 -1.46 11.57
CA GLY A 50 1.41 -0.63 10.44
C GLY A 50 1.27 0.86 10.68
N LEU A 51 0.23 1.31 11.39
CA LEU A 51 0.08 2.70 11.82
C LEU A 51 1.15 3.11 12.86
N ALA A 52 1.51 2.21 13.78
CA ALA A 52 2.61 2.46 14.70
C ALA A 52 3.96 2.59 13.96
N CYS A 53 4.21 1.72 12.96
CA CYS A 53 5.38 1.84 12.09
C CYS A 53 5.38 3.14 11.28
N LEU A 54 4.22 3.61 10.79
CA LEU A 54 4.11 4.92 10.12
C LEU A 54 4.55 6.05 11.03
N LEU A 55 4.11 6.06 12.29
CA LEU A 55 4.56 7.06 13.26
C LEU A 55 6.08 6.98 13.46
N ALA A 56 6.62 5.78 13.69
CA ALA A 56 8.06 5.58 13.88
C ALA A 56 8.88 6.10 12.67
N VAL A 57 8.42 5.79 11.46
CA VAL A 57 9.04 6.26 10.20
C VAL A 57 8.92 7.78 10.07
N ALA A 58 7.78 8.38 10.39
CA ALA A 58 7.60 9.83 10.35
C ALA A 58 8.53 10.54 11.35
N PHE A 59 8.63 10.05 12.59
CA PHE A 59 9.54 10.60 13.60
C PHE A 59 11.01 10.44 13.18
N LEU A 60 11.38 9.26 12.69
CA LEU A 60 12.74 8.99 12.22
C LEU A 60 13.10 9.88 11.00
N GLY A 61 12.15 10.07 10.08
CA GLY A 61 12.28 11.02 8.97
C GLY A 61 12.44 12.46 9.47
N GLY A 62 11.72 12.85 10.52
CA GLY A 62 11.91 14.14 11.19
C GLY A 62 13.34 14.31 11.74
N ILE A 63 13.88 13.28 12.40
CA ILE A 63 15.28 13.28 12.87
C ILE A 63 16.24 13.44 11.70
N PHE A 64 16.01 12.74 10.58
CA PHE A 64 16.84 12.88 9.37
C PHE A 64 16.79 14.30 8.82
N THR A 65 15.60 14.90 8.73
CA THR A 65 15.48 16.29 8.24
C THR A 65 16.20 17.28 9.15
N LEU A 66 16.17 17.08 10.47
CA LEU A 66 16.86 17.92 11.43
C LEU A 66 18.38 17.75 11.33
N ALA A 67 18.87 16.51 11.28
CA ALA A 67 20.30 16.21 11.13
C ALA A 67 20.86 16.74 9.80
N PHE A 68 20.21 16.44 8.67
CA PHE A 68 20.69 16.84 7.34
C PHE A 68 20.51 18.33 7.04
N SER A 69 19.70 19.05 7.82
CA SER A 69 19.61 20.52 7.73
C SER A 69 20.84 21.24 8.30
N GLY A 70 21.66 20.55 9.10
CA GLY A 70 22.76 21.16 9.86
C GLY A 70 22.30 21.97 11.08
N MET A 71 21.00 21.98 11.42
CA MET A 71 20.47 22.73 12.58
C MET A 71 20.64 22.01 13.92
N SER A 72 21.20 20.80 13.95
CA SER A 72 21.42 20.04 15.17
C SER A 72 22.83 19.48 15.22
N GLU A 73 23.54 19.79 16.29
CA GLU A 73 24.87 19.24 16.63
C GLU A 73 24.79 18.09 17.66
N ASN A 74 23.59 17.63 18.00
CA ASN A 74 23.41 16.57 18.99
C ASN A 74 23.85 15.20 18.45
N ASP A 75 24.89 14.62 19.06
CA ASP A 75 25.49 13.34 18.67
C ASP A 75 24.47 12.19 18.57
N MET A 76 23.50 12.11 19.49
CA MET A 76 22.47 11.07 19.46
C MET A 76 21.62 11.19 18.19
N LEU A 77 21.19 12.40 17.82
CA LEU A 77 20.39 12.62 16.62
C LEU A 77 21.17 12.35 15.34
N LEU A 78 22.46 12.70 15.33
CA LEU A 78 23.37 12.43 14.21
C LEU A 78 23.62 10.92 14.05
N ASN A 79 23.85 10.19 15.15
CA ASN A 79 24.02 8.73 15.13
C ASN A 79 22.76 8.02 14.63
N ILE A 80 21.59 8.41 15.13
CA ILE A 80 20.30 7.88 14.65
C ILE A 80 20.15 8.17 13.15
N ALA A 81 20.44 9.39 12.70
CA ALA A 81 20.31 9.77 11.30
C ALA A 81 21.26 9.00 10.37
N GLY A 82 22.52 8.82 10.78
CA GLY A 82 23.53 8.12 9.99
C GLY A 82 23.29 6.62 9.86
N LEU A 83 22.79 5.97 10.91
CA LEU A 83 22.71 4.50 10.98
C LEU A 83 21.32 3.94 10.66
N SER A 84 20.26 4.74 10.84
CA SER A 84 18.89 4.21 10.76
C SER A 84 18.27 4.24 9.37
N ALA A 85 18.95 4.71 8.32
CA ALA A 85 18.34 4.81 6.99
C ALA A 85 17.81 3.46 6.44
N PRO A 86 18.54 2.34 6.55
CA PRO A 86 18.01 1.02 6.18
C PRO A 86 16.83 0.58 7.05
N ILE A 87 16.87 0.87 8.36
CA ILE A 87 15.77 0.56 9.28
C ILE A 87 14.53 1.40 8.98
N HIS A 88 14.69 2.68 8.63
CA HIS A 88 13.61 3.55 8.18
C HIS A 88 12.91 2.96 6.95
N ALA A 89 13.69 2.52 5.96
CA ALA A 89 13.15 1.85 4.77
C ALA A 89 12.44 0.54 5.13
N ALA A 90 13.03 -0.30 6.00
CA ALA A 90 12.43 -1.57 6.43
C ALA A 90 11.13 -1.37 7.24
N LEU A 91 11.10 -0.41 8.16
CA LEU A 91 9.89 -0.03 8.91
C LEU A 91 8.83 0.60 8.00
N GLY A 92 9.22 1.39 6.99
CA GLY A 92 8.30 1.98 6.03
C GLY A 92 7.67 0.96 5.08
N LEU A 93 8.52 0.20 4.38
CA LEU A 93 8.08 -0.76 3.36
C LEU A 93 7.50 -2.04 3.97
N GLY A 94 8.17 -2.59 4.98
CA GLY A 94 7.76 -3.82 5.67
C GLY A 94 6.71 -3.56 6.75
N GLY A 95 6.99 -2.63 7.67
CA GLY A 95 6.14 -2.34 8.82
C GLY A 95 4.90 -1.54 8.48
N TRP A 96 5.03 -0.38 7.86
CA TRP A 96 3.86 0.44 7.56
C TRP A 96 3.09 -0.12 6.37
N MET A 97 3.72 -0.18 5.19
CA MET A 97 3.00 -0.49 3.97
C MET A 97 2.60 -1.96 3.87
N THR A 98 3.54 -2.89 4.03
CA THR A 98 3.27 -4.34 3.84
C THR A 98 2.36 -4.89 4.92
N PHE A 99 2.59 -4.57 6.19
CA PHE A 99 1.75 -5.03 7.30
C PHE A 99 0.32 -4.50 7.18
N THR A 100 0.14 -3.22 6.83
CA THR A 100 -1.19 -2.67 6.52
C THR A 100 -1.83 -3.40 5.33
N ALA A 101 -1.07 -3.62 4.25
CA ALA A 101 -1.54 -4.34 3.07
C ALA A 101 -1.96 -5.79 3.39
N MET A 102 -1.20 -6.50 4.24
CA MET A 102 -1.55 -7.84 4.71
C MET A 102 -2.87 -7.83 5.47
N GLY A 103 -3.01 -6.96 6.48
CA GLY A 103 -4.22 -6.83 7.29
C GLY A 103 -5.46 -6.51 6.44
N VAL A 104 -5.35 -5.50 5.56
CA VAL A 104 -6.44 -5.12 4.66
C VAL A 104 -6.77 -6.27 3.69
N SER A 105 -5.77 -6.95 3.12
CA SER A 105 -6.01 -8.05 2.18
C SER A 105 -6.69 -9.25 2.82
N TYR A 106 -6.32 -9.60 4.06
CA TYR A 106 -6.98 -10.66 4.82
C TYR A 106 -8.49 -10.41 4.97
N ARG A 107 -8.92 -9.14 5.07
CA ARG A 107 -10.34 -8.79 5.16
C ARG A 107 -11.00 -8.61 3.79
N LEU A 108 -10.37 -7.85 2.89
CA LEU A 108 -10.98 -7.51 1.60
C LEU A 108 -11.06 -8.70 0.66
N LEU A 109 -10.00 -9.51 0.55
CA LEU A 109 -9.99 -10.62 -0.39
C LEU A 109 -10.91 -11.75 0.07
N THR A 110 -10.99 -12.04 1.36
CA THR A 110 -11.96 -13.03 1.89
C THR A 110 -13.40 -12.58 1.63
N MET A 111 -13.71 -11.31 1.86
CA MET A 111 -15.02 -10.71 1.56
C MET A 111 -15.36 -10.77 0.06
N PHE A 112 -14.45 -10.38 -0.83
CA PHE A 112 -14.74 -10.30 -2.27
C PHE A 112 -14.76 -11.66 -2.97
N LEU A 113 -13.98 -12.64 -2.48
CA LEU A 113 -13.93 -14.00 -3.02
C LEU A 113 -14.95 -14.95 -2.35
N LEU A 114 -15.60 -14.50 -1.27
CA LEU A 114 -16.46 -15.32 -0.41
C LEU A 114 -15.73 -16.58 0.10
N SER A 115 -14.47 -16.39 0.49
CA SER A 115 -13.63 -17.42 1.11
C SER A 115 -13.88 -17.44 2.62
N PRO A 116 -13.61 -18.56 3.32
CA PRO A 116 -13.70 -18.61 4.78
C PRO A 116 -12.87 -17.48 5.42
N ASP A 117 -13.45 -16.77 6.39
CA ASP A 117 -12.85 -15.63 7.09
C ASP A 117 -12.44 -15.96 8.54
N ASP A 118 -12.45 -17.25 8.90
CA ASP A 118 -12.03 -17.74 10.21
C ASP A 118 -10.54 -17.45 10.50
N GLU A 119 -10.23 -17.15 11.76
CA GLU A 119 -8.85 -16.98 12.20
C GLU A 119 -8.05 -18.28 12.10
N ARG A 120 -7.17 -18.37 11.11
CA ARG A 120 -6.28 -19.52 10.92
C ARG A 120 -5.07 -19.44 11.84
N ARG A 121 -4.56 -20.60 12.27
CA ARG A 121 -3.28 -20.70 13.00
C ARG A 121 -2.14 -20.06 12.20
N THR A 122 -2.13 -20.22 10.88
CA THR A 122 -1.16 -19.62 9.98
C THR A 122 -1.20 -18.10 10.02
N THR A 123 -2.39 -17.48 10.00
CA THR A 123 -2.54 -16.02 10.12
C THR A 123 -1.98 -15.48 11.43
N ARG A 124 -2.12 -16.22 12.55
CA ARG A 124 -1.47 -15.86 13.83
C ARG A 124 0.06 -15.99 13.77
N LEU A 125 0.58 -17.00 13.08
CA LEU A 125 2.03 -17.15 12.88
C LEU A 125 2.60 -16.02 12.00
N VAL A 126 1.90 -15.62 10.93
CA VAL A 126 2.25 -14.46 10.10
C VAL A 126 2.38 -13.21 10.98
N TRP A 127 1.40 -12.99 11.86
CA TRP A 127 1.39 -11.84 12.77
C TRP A 127 2.56 -11.85 13.74
N TRP A 128 2.78 -12.96 14.45
CA TRP A 128 3.89 -13.07 15.42
C TRP A 128 5.26 -12.99 14.76
N ALA A 129 5.46 -13.66 13.63
CA ALA A 129 6.73 -13.62 12.89
C ALA A 129 7.05 -12.19 12.45
N GLY A 130 6.09 -11.49 11.85
CA GLY A 130 6.35 -10.13 11.43
C GLY A 130 6.46 -9.15 12.61
N ALA A 131 5.70 -9.32 13.69
CA ALA A 131 5.83 -8.51 14.91
C ALA A 131 7.22 -8.69 15.55
N ALA A 132 7.76 -9.91 15.55
CA ALA A 132 9.12 -10.17 15.99
C ALA A 132 10.15 -9.41 15.12
N ALA A 133 10.02 -9.46 13.79
CA ALA A 133 10.90 -8.71 12.88
C ALA A 133 10.85 -7.19 13.15
N LEU A 134 9.66 -6.62 13.30
CA LEU A 134 9.48 -5.19 13.58
C LEU A 134 9.99 -4.78 14.97
N THR A 135 9.91 -5.69 15.96
CA THR A 135 10.46 -5.45 17.30
C THR A 135 11.98 -5.40 17.27
N VAL A 136 12.63 -6.30 16.51
CA VAL A 136 14.09 -6.27 16.29
C VAL A 136 14.52 -4.97 15.62
N LEU A 137 13.81 -4.54 14.57
CA LEU A 137 14.08 -3.26 13.90
C LEU A 137 13.93 -2.07 14.85
N GLY A 138 12.88 -2.04 15.66
CA GLY A 138 12.66 -0.98 16.66
C GLY A 138 13.73 -0.94 17.75
N ALA A 139 14.18 -2.11 18.22
CA ALA A 139 15.28 -2.22 19.18
C ALA A 139 16.61 -1.71 18.60
N GLY A 140 16.84 -1.91 17.30
CA GLY A 140 18.01 -1.36 16.61
C GLY A 140 18.07 0.17 16.64
N VAL A 141 16.95 0.85 16.39
CA VAL A 141 16.88 2.33 16.50
C VAL A 141 17.28 2.79 17.90
N ALA A 142 16.81 2.09 18.94
CA ALA A 142 17.19 2.41 20.31
C ALA A 142 18.70 2.18 20.57
N ALA A 143 19.29 1.11 20.02
CA ALA A 143 20.73 0.86 20.14
C ALA A 143 21.59 1.95 19.46
N PHE A 144 21.15 2.48 18.32
CA PHE A 144 21.88 3.52 17.58
C PHE A 144 21.87 4.86 18.30
N ALA A 145 20.82 5.14 19.08
CA ALA A 145 20.79 6.31 19.98
C ALA A 145 21.96 6.31 20.99
N PHE A 146 22.51 5.13 21.30
CA PHE A 146 23.69 4.96 22.16
C PHE A 146 25.00 4.76 21.38
N GLY A 147 25.03 5.07 20.08
CA GLY A 147 26.24 5.03 19.24
C GLY A 147 26.73 3.62 18.86
N GLN A 148 25.91 2.58 19.03
CA GLN A 148 26.26 1.22 18.64
C GLN A 148 26.01 1.01 17.13
N ASP A 149 27.03 0.68 16.35
CA ASP A 149 26.88 0.40 14.92
C ASP A 149 26.54 -1.08 14.67
N TRP A 150 25.28 -1.44 14.93
CA TRP A 150 24.76 -2.80 14.76
C TRP A 150 23.75 -2.91 13.61
N ALA A 151 23.78 -2.00 12.64
CA ALA A 151 22.80 -1.94 11.56
C ALA A 151 22.65 -3.25 10.80
N ASP A 152 23.76 -3.83 10.35
CA ASP A 152 23.76 -5.09 9.60
C ASP A 152 23.25 -6.27 10.44
N VAL A 153 23.65 -6.33 11.72
CA VAL A 153 23.22 -7.39 12.65
C VAL A 153 21.72 -7.31 12.91
N VAL A 154 21.19 -6.10 13.13
CA VAL A 154 19.75 -5.87 13.34
C VAL A 154 18.96 -6.24 12.10
N LEU A 155 19.40 -5.82 10.91
CA LEU A 155 18.74 -6.14 9.65
C LEU A 155 18.73 -7.66 9.39
N LEU A 156 19.87 -8.33 9.60
CA LEU A 156 19.99 -9.77 9.45
C LEU A 156 19.10 -10.54 10.44
N ALA A 157 19.06 -10.09 11.70
CA ALA A 157 18.20 -10.67 12.73
C ALA A 157 16.70 -10.48 12.43
N ALA A 158 16.32 -9.35 11.83
CA ALA A 158 14.94 -9.09 11.40
C ALA A 158 14.56 -9.84 10.11
N LEU A 159 15.53 -10.20 9.26
CA LEU A 159 15.30 -10.79 7.96
C LEU A 159 14.58 -12.15 8.05
N LEU A 160 15.07 -13.07 8.89
CA LEU A 160 14.48 -14.41 9.04
C LEU A 160 12.99 -14.37 9.44
N PRO A 161 12.59 -13.72 10.55
CA PRO A 161 11.18 -13.62 10.92
C PRO A 161 10.35 -12.81 9.90
N GLY A 162 10.94 -11.81 9.24
CA GLY A 162 10.28 -11.03 8.19
C GLY A 162 9.94 -11.87 6.95
N VAL A 163 10.92 -12.61 6.43
CA VAL A 163 10.73 -13.53 5.29
C VAL A 163 9.74 -14.63 5.66
N ALA A 164 9.84 -15.22 6.86
CA ALA A 164 8.89 -16.21 7.33
C ALA A 164 7.45 -15.67 7.35
N SER A 165 7.25 -14.44 7.82
CA SER A 165 5.94 -13.77 7.82
C SER A 165 5.38 -13.65 6.40
N VAL A 166 6.18 -13.17 5.43
CA VAL A 166 5.69 -12.98 4.06
C VAL A 166 5.46 -14.30 3.33
N VAL A 167 6.31 -15.31 3.53
CA VAL A 167 6.13 -16.64 2.94
C VAL A 167 4.84 -17.29 3.46
N LEU A 168 4.62 -17.26 4.78
CA LEU A 168 3.38 -17.75 5.37
C LEU A 168 2.16 -16.96 4.87
N TYR A 169 2.28 -15.65 4.71
CA TYR A 169 1.23 -14.80 4.13
C TYR A 169 0.92 -15.19 2.68
N ALA A 170 1.92 -15.46 1.86
CA ALA A 170 1.72 -15.90 0.47
C ALA A 170 0.98 -17.25 0.40
N PHE A 171 1.29 -18.19 1.31
CA PHE A 171 0.52 -19.44 1.44
C PHE A 171 -0.93 -19.18 1.86
N ASP A 172 -1.14 -18.27 2.80
CA ASP A 172 -2.46 -17.85 3.25
C ASP A 172 -3.29 -17.21 2.13
N MET A 173 -2.67 -16.38 1.29
CA MET A 173 -3.31 -15.81 0.09
C MET A 173 -3.64 -16.89 -0.91
N ARG A 174 -2.72 -17.81 -1.21
CA ARG A 174 -3.00 -18.96 -2.08
C ARG A 174 -4.19 -19.78 -1.57
N ALA A 175 -4.28 -20.01 -0.26
CA ALA A 175 -5.41 -20.71 0.34
C ALA A 175 -6.72 -19.95 0.16
N VAL A 176 -6.73 -18.62 0.40
CA VAL A 176 -7.91 -17.76 0.18
C VAL A 176 -8.39 -17.85 -1.28
N TYR A 177 -7.50 -17.78 -2.26
CA TYR A 177 -7.88 -17.92 -3.68
C TYR A 177 -8.38 -19.33 -4.03
N ARG A 178 -7.83 -20.38 -3.43
CA ARG A 178 -8.26 -21.77 -3.68
C ARG A 178 -9.61 -22.09 -3.05
N GLN A 179 -9.88 -21.57 -1.87
CA GLN A 179 -11.12 -21.83 -1.11
C GLN A 179 -12.27 -20.89 -1.50
N ARG A 180 -12.09 -20.06 -2.52
CA ARG A 180 -13.12 -19.13 -3.01
C ARG A 180 -14.39 -19.87 -3.41
N LYS A 181 -15.54 -19.35 -2.99
CA LYS A 181 -16.84 -19.85 -3.47
C LYS A 181 -17.27 -19.18 -4.77
N ARG A 182 -16.78 -17.96 -5.02
CA ARG A 182 -17.09 -17.20 -6.23
C ARG A 182 -16.33 -17.75 -7.44
N LYS A 183 -17.06 -18.30 -8.42
CA LYS A 183 -16.48 -18.93 -9.63
C LYS A 183 -15.77 -17.91 -10.54
N ALA A 184 -16.47 -16.83 -10.88
CA ALA A 184 -15.93 -15.73 -11.69
C ALA A 184 -15.19 -14.73 -10.80
N ILE A 185 -13.87 -14.64 -10.97
CA ILE A 185 -13.04 -13.71 -10.21
C ILE A 185 -13.23 -12.30 -10.78
N GLU A 186 -13.63 -11.36 -9.94
CA GLU A 186 -13.72 -9.94 -10.29
C GLU A 186 -12.34 -9.35 -10.60
N LEU A 187 -12.30 -8.30 -11.43
CA LEU A 187 -11.03 -7.76 -11.91
C LEU A 187 -10.08 -7.30 -10.79
N ASN A 188 -10.58 -6.76 -9.68
CA ASN A 188 -9.74 -6.37 -8.54
C ASN A 188 -8.96 -7.57 -7.96
N SER A 189 -9.64 -8.69 -7.73
CA SER A 189 -8.99 -9.89 -7.20
C SER A 189 -8.06 -10.51 -8.25
N ALA A 190 -8.46 -10.53 -9.52
CA ALA A 190 -7.60 -11.03 -10.59
C ALA A 190 -6.31 -10.18 -10.73
N ALA A 191 -6.44 -8.84 -10.71
CA ALA A 191 -5.32 -7.91 -10.79
C ALA A 191 -4.46 -7.89 -9.51
N SER A 192 -4.92 -8.44 -8.39
CA SER A 192 -4.09 -8.60 -7.19
C SER A 192 -3.10 -9.77 -7.31
N ILE A 193 -3.35 -10.75 -8.21
CA ILE A 193 -2.49 -11.93 -8.37
C ILE A 193 -1.07 -11.54 -8.82
N PRO A 194 -0.87 -10.72 -9.87
CA PRO A 194 0.47 -10.28 -10.25
C PRO A 194 1.17 -9.46 -9.17
N ALA A 195 0.44 -8.72 -8.32
CA ALA A 195 1.04 -8.07 -7.15
C ALA A 195 1.62 -9.08 -6.16
N PHE A 196 0.88 -10.14 -5.80
CA PHE A 196 1.41 -11.21 -4.95
C PHE A 196 2.61 -11.91 -5.59
N ALA A 197 2.60 -12.11 -6.91
CA ALA A 197 3.75 -12.66 -7.63
C ALA A 197 4.97 -11.73 -7.54
N ALA A 198 4.78 -10.42 -7.73
CA ALA A 198 5.84 -9.42 -7.58
C ALA A 198 6.41 -9.38 -6.16
N MET A 199 5.58 -9.55 -5.13
CA MET A 199 6.03 -9.66 -3.73
C MET A 199 6.96 -10.86 -3.52
N VAL A 200 6.56 -12.04 -4.02
CA VAL A 200 7.37 -13.26 -3.92
C VAL A 200 8.67 -13.10 -4.70
N LEU A 201 8.61 -12.57 -5.92
CA LEU A 201 9.80 -12.31 -6.75
C LEU A 201 10.75 -11.30 -6.11
N ALA A 202 10.23 -10.22 -5.50
CA ALA A 202 11.03 -9.24 -4.78
C ALA A 202 11.75 -9.88 -3.59
N ILE A 203 11.10 -10.78 -2.85
CA ILE A 203 11.77 -11.50 -1.75
C ILE A 203 12.85 -12.44 -2.26
N LEU A 204 12.58 -13.19 -3.33
CA LEU A 204 13.59 -14.05 -3.95
C LEU A 204 14.80 -13.24 -4.43
N LEU A 205 14.56 -12.08 -5.03
CA LEU A 205 15.62 -11.17 -5.45
C LEU A 205 16.41 -10.61 -4.25
N ALA A 206 15.72 -10.20 -3.19
CA ALA A 206 16.35 -9.74 -1.95
C ALA A 206 17.23 -10.81 -1.29
N LEU A 207 16.78 -12.06 -1.29
CA LEU A 207 17.55 -13.20 -0.77
C LEU A 207 18.73 -13.59 -1.67
N ALA A 208 18.66 -13.31 -2.97
CA ALA A 208 19.73 -13.59 -3.92
C ALA A 208 20.85 -12.54 -3.89
N LEU A 209 20.54 -11.29 -3.53
CA LEU A 209 21.48 -10.16 -3.53
C LEU A 209 22.84 -10.44 -2.85
N PRO A 210 22.91 -11.05 -1.65
CA PRO A 210 24.20 -11.33 -1.00
C PRO A 210 25.10 -12.27 -1.82
N TRP A 211 24.51 -13.14 -2.65
CA TRP A 211 25.23 -14.13 -3.45
C TRP A 211 25.66 -13.61 -4.81
N THR A 212 24.93 -12.63 -5.36
CA THR A 212 25.24 -12.02 -6.68
C THR A 212 26.16 -10.81 -6.59
N GLY A 213 26.38 -10.28 -5.38
CA GLY A 213 27.00 -8.98 -5.16
C GLY A 213 25.96 -7.86 -5.33
N PRO A 214 25.59 -7.12 -4.27
CA PRO A 214 24.63 -6.05 -4.38
C PRO A 214 25.20 -4.89 -5.21
N SER A 215 24.42 -4.40 -6.16
CA SER A 215 24.73 -3.21 -6.95
C SER A 215 23.56 -2.24 -6.92
N ASP A 216 23.82 -0.94 -7.07
CA ASP A 216 22.76 0.09 -7.06
C ASP A 216 21.63 -0.20 -8.07
N PRO A 217 21.91 -0.65 -9.31
CA PRO A 217 20.84 -1.01 -10.26
C PRO A 217 19.99 -2.19 -9.77
N MET A 218 20.60 -3.19 -9.12
CA MET A 218 19.89 -4.36 -8.61
C MET A 218 19.03 -4.01 -7.39
N ILE A 219 19.56 -3.20 -6.47
CA ILE A 219 18.81 -2.66 -5.33
C ILE A 219 17.64 -1.81 -5.85
N GLY A 220 17.90 -0.94 -6.83
CA GLY A 220 16.88 -0.15 -7.50
C GLY A 220 15.78 -1.02 -8.12
N ALA A 221 16.13 -2.08 -8.83
CA ALA A 221 15.19 -3.03 -9.43
C ALA A 221 14.34 -3.74 -8.36
N LEU A 222 14.96 -4.19 -7.27
CA LEU A 222 14.28 -4.78 -6.13
C LEU A 222 13.25 -3.80 -5.53
N VAL A 223 13.67 -2.58 -5.22
CA VAL A 223 12.79 -1.55 -4.65
C VAL A 223 11.66 -1.21 -5.61
N TYR A 224 11.94 -1.09 -6.91
CA TYR A 224 10.93 -0.80 -7.92
C TYR A 224 9.89 -1.93 -8.03
N LEU A 225 10.32 -3.19 -8.08
CA LEU A 225 9.43 -4.35 -8.11
C LEU A 225 8.58 -4.44 -6.84
N PHE A 226 9.17 -4.19 -5.68
CA PHE A 226 8.46 -4.23 -4.40
C PHE A 226 7.43 -3.10 -4.28
N VAL A 227 7.81 -1.86 -4.60
CA VAL A 227 6.93 -0.70 -4.48
C VAL A 227 5.85 -0.73 -5.57
N PHE A 228 6.24 -0.79 -6.85
CA PHE A 228 5.27 -0.68 -7.95
C PHE A 228 4.60 -2.01 -8.29
N GLY A 229 5.32 -3.13 -8.23
CA GLY A 229 4.73 -4.44 -8.50
C GLY A 229 3.80 -4.91 -7.38
N TRP A 230 4.32 -4.95 -6.15
CA TRP A 230 3.58 -5.45 -4.98
C TRP A 230 2.63 -4.39 -4.40
N LEU A 231 3.17 -3.32 -3.80
CA LEU A 231 2.34 -2.38 -3.01
C LEU A 231 1.37 -1.58 -3.89
N THR A 232 1.88 -0.84 -4.88
CA THR A 232 1.05 -0.03 -5.78
C THR A 232 0.12 -0.90 -6.63
N GLY A 233 0.61 -2.04 -7.14
CA GLY A 233 -0.21 -2.97 -7.91
C GLY A 233 -1.41 -3.48 -7.10
N LEU A 234 -1.19 -3.91 -5.86
CA LEU A 234 -2.27 -4.31 -4.95
C LEU A 234 -3.19 -3.13 -4.63
N SER A 235 -2.66 -1.94 -4.34
CA SER A 235 -3.46 -0.75 -4.07
C SER A 235 -4.37 -0.37 -5.24
N LEU A 236 -3.85 -0.33 -6.47
CA LEU A 236 -4.64 -0.05 -7.68
C LEU A 236 -5.74 -1.09 -7.89
N ALA A 237 -5.40 -2.37 -7.71
CA ALA A 237 -6.36 -3.46 -7.80
C ALA A 237 -7.49 -3.31 -6.77
N GLN A 238 -7.17 -3.01 -5.51
CA GLN A 238 -8.19 -2.82 -4.47
C GLN A 238 -8.99 -1.52 -4.66
N LEU A 239 -8.36 -0.42 -5.08
CA LEU A 239 -9.06 0.83 -5.38
C LEU A 239 -10.11 0.65 -6.49
N TYR A 240 -9.83 -0.20 -7.48
CA TYR A 240 -10.78 -0.56 -8.53
C TYR A 240 -12.09 -1.16 -8.00
N LYS A 241 -12.07 -1.74 -6.79
CA LYS A 241 -13.28 -2.24 -6.10
C LYS A 241 -13.80 -1.28 -5.03
N ILE A 242 -12.91 -0.66 -4.26
CA ILE A 242 -13.29 0.22 -3.15
C ILE A 242 -14.00 1.47 -3.68
N VAL A 243 -13.50 2.10 -4.73
CA VAL A 243 -14.10 3.32 -5.30
C VAL A 243 -15.55 3.09 -5.74
N PRO A 244 -15.89 2.10 -6.60
CA PRO A 244 -17.29 1.85 -6.96
C PRO A 244 -18.12 1.34 -5.78
N PHE A 245 -17.54 0.62 -4.81
CA PHE A 245 -18.25 0.20 -3.61
C PHE A 245 -18.69 1.38 -2.74
N LEU A 246 -17.78 2.32 -2.45
CA LEU A 246 -18.10 3.54 -1.70
C LEU A 246 -19.10 4.42 -2.46
N THR A 247 -18.92 4.55 -3.78
CA THR A 247 -19.88 5.24 -4.65
C THR A 247 -21.26 4.61 -4.56
N TRP A 248 -21.33 3.28 -4.57
CA TRP A 248 -22.60 2.57 -4.46
C TRP A 248 -23.27 2.81 -3.10
N LEU A 249 -22.51 2.75 -2.00
CA LEU A 249 -23.05 3.02 -0.66
C LEU A 249 -23.60 4.45 -0.53
N GLU A 250 -22.89 5.44 -1.08
CA GLU A 250 -23.31 6.84 -1.05
C GLU A 250 -24.60 7.08 -1.88
N CYS A 251 -24.66 6.53 -3.10
CA CYS A 251 -25.77 6.78 -4.03
C CYS A 251 -26.99 5.90 -3.77
N TYR A 252 -26.77 4.60 -3.55
CA TYR A 252 -27.83 3.58 -3.56
C TYR A 252 -28.11 3.01 -2.16
N GLY A 253 -27.20 3.16 -1.20
CA GLY A 253 -27.40 2.73 0.19
C GLY A 253 -28.71 3.26 0.81
N PRO A 254 -29.03 4.57 0.70
CA PRO A 254 -30.26 5.14 1.27
C PRO A 254 -31.57 4.65 0.64
N VAL A 255 -31.53 4.14 -0.59
CA VAL A 255 -32.71 3.70 -1.36
C VAL A 255 -32.79 2.18 -1.53
N MET A 256 -31.85 1.45 -0.90
CA MET A 256 -31.77 0.00 -0.98
C MET A 256 -33.07 -0.66 -0.52
N GLY A 257 -33.57 -1.63 -1.30
CA GLY A 257 -34.82 -2.34 -1.01
C GLY A 257 -36.10 -1.58 -1.37
N ARG A 258 -36.00 -0.30 -1.76
CA ARG A 258 -37.15 0.52 -2.19
C ARG A 258 -37.24 0.65 -3.72
N VAL A 259 -36.09 0.64 -4.40
CA VAL A 259 -35.99 0.72 -5.85
C VAL A 259 -35.01 -0.32 -6.39
N PRO A 260 -35.11 -0.73 -7.67
CA PRO A 260 -34.08 -1.52 -8.33
C PRO A 260 -32.73 -0.79 -8.25
N THR A 261 -31.70 -1.46 -7.75
CA THR A 261 -30.35 -0.90 -7.62
C THR A 261 -29.36 -1.72 -8.46
N PRO A 262 -28.38 -1.08 -9.11
CA PRO A 262 -27.34 -1.82 -9.83
C PRO A 262 -26.47 -2.58 -8.85
N ARG A 263 -25.75 -3.61 -9.32
CA ARG A 263 -24.68 -4.22 -8.52
C ARG A 263 -23.46 -3.32 -8.58
N VAL A 264 -22.57 -3.45 -7.60
CA VAL A 264 -21.28 -2.73 -7.59
C VAL A 264 -20.46 -3.02 -8.86
N GLN A 265 -20.57 -4.23 -9.41
CA GLN A 265 -19.91 -4.61 -10.66
C GLN A 265 -20.45 -3.84 -11.88
N ASP A 266 -21.70 -3.41 -11.83
CA ASP A 266 -22.34 -2.69 -12.94
C ASP A 266 -21.95 -1.20 -12.94
N ILE A 267 -21.22 -0.72 -11.92
CA ILE A 267 -20.66 0.65 -11.86
C ILE A 267 -19.30 0.73 -12.58
N VAL A 268 -18.72 -0.39 -13.02
CA VAL A 268 -17.39 -0.43 -13.63
C VAL A 268 -17.34 -1.24 -14.92
N SER A 269 -16.54 -0.80 -15.88
CA SER A 269 -16.26 -1.52 -17.12
C SER A 269 -14.98 -2.36 -17.03
N GLU A 270 -15.08 -3.66 -16.70
CA GLU A 270 -13.88 -4.50 -16.46
C GLU A 270 -13.04 -4.80 -17.71
N LYS A 271 -13.65 -4.97 -18.89
CA LYS A 271 -12.92 -5.33 -20.12
C LYS A 271 -11.82 -4.31 -20.49
N PRO A 272 -12.12 -3.00 -20.60
CA PRO A 272 -11.09 -1.99 -20.86
C PRO A 272 -10.10 -1.83 -19.70
N ALA A 273 -10.58 -1.83 -18.45
CA ALA A 273 -9.71 -1.69 -17.28
C ALA A 273 -8.67 -2.82 -17.18
N ARG A 274 -9.06 -4.06 -17.56
CA ARG A 274 -8.14 -5.19 -17.61
C ARG A 274 -6.94 -4.95 -18.52
N ARG A 275 -7.13 -4.28 -19.67
CA ARG A 275 -6.02 -3.97 -20.59
C ARG A 275 -5.02 -3.03 -19.92
N TRP A 276 -5.50 -2.03 -19.18
CA TRP A 276 -4.64 -1.11 -18.45
C TRP A 276 -3.88 -1.78 -17.31
N PHE A 277 -4.50 -2.74 -16.60
CA PHE A 277 -3.76 -3.58 -15.65
C PHE A 277 -2.68 -4.44 -16.32
N CYS A 278 -2.96 -5.03 -17.49
CA CYS A 278 -1.93 -5.75 -18.24
C CYS A 278 -0.77 -4.83 -18.63
N ILE A 279 -1.07 -3.65 -19.19
CA ILE A 279 -0.06 -2.64 -19.56
C ILE A 279 0.76 -2.22 -18.32
N TYR A 280 0.11 -1.96 -17.19
CA TYR A 280 0.76 -1.63 -15.93
C TYR A 280 1.75 -2.71 -15.49
N TYR A 281 1.33 -3.97 -15.41
CA TYR A 281 2.24 -5.04 -14.95
C TYR A 281 3.34 -5.35 -15.97
N THR A 282 3.08 -5.21 -17.27
CA THR A 282 4.13 -5.28 -18.30
C THR A 282 5.13 -4.14 -18.14
N GLY A 283 4.68 -2.91 -17.91
CA GLY A 283 5.56 -1.76 -17.66
C GLY A 283 6.39 -1.94 -16.39
N VAL A 284 5.81 -2.47 -15.31
CA VAL A 284 6.56 -2.82 -14.08
C VAL A 284 7.64 -3.86 -14.36
N ALA A 285 7.32 -4.92 -15.09
CA ALA A 285 8.30 -5.95 -15.45
C ALA A 285 9.43 -5.39 -16.30
N LEU A 286 9.11 -4.61 -17.34
CA LEU A 286 10.10 -3.97 -18.21
C LEU A 286 10.97 -2.97 -17.45
N ALA A 287 10.38 -2.15 -16.59
CA ALA A 287 11.12 -1.18 -15.77
C ALA A 287 12.08 -1.90 -14.80
N THR A 288 11.61 -2.98 -14.15
CA THR A 288 12.43 -3.78 -13.23
C THR A 288 13.63 -4.40 -13.97
N LEU A 289 13.39 -5.03 -15.13
CA LEU A 289 14.45 -5.65 -15.92
C LEU A 289 15.44 -4.62 -16.49
N ALA A 290 14.93 -3.50 -17.02
CA ALA A 290 15.76 -2.43 -17.55
C ALA A 290 16.64 -1.80 -16.46
N LEU A 291 16.08 -1.59 -15.27
CA LEU A 291 16.82 -1.05 -14.13
C LEU A 291 17.88 -2.05 -13.66
N GLY A 292 17.52 -3.32 -13.49
CA GLY A 292 18.47 -4.36 -13.07
C GLY A 292 19.60 -4.60 -14.07
N ALA A 293 19.34 -4.39 -15.37
CA ALA A 293 20.34 -4.49 -16.43
C ALA A 293 21.09 -3.17 -16.72
N GLY A 294 20.81 -2.09 -15.99
CA GLY A 294 21.51 -0.81 -16.14
C GLY A 294 21.16 -0.02 -17.41
N TYR A 295 19.96 -0.17 -17.97
CA TYR A 295 19.47 0.56 -19.15
C TYR A 295 18.54 1.73 -18.77
N PRO A 296 19.06 2.94 -18.50
CA PRO A 296 18.27 4.05 -17.95
C PRO A 296 17.15 4.55 -18.87
N VAL A 297 17.40 4.63 -20.18
CA VAL A 297 16.38 5.09 -21.15
C VAL A 297 15.20 4.11 -21.22
N ALA A 298 15.49 2.80 -21.26
CA ALA A 298 14.46 1.77 -21.25
C ALA A 298 13.64 1.81 -19.94
N PHE A 299 14.31 2.03 -18.81
CA PHE A 299 13.66 2.22 -17.51
C PHE A 299 12.71 3.44 -17.50
N GLN A 300 13.14 4.57 -18.06
CA GLN A 300 12.31 5.79 -18.16
C GLN A 300 11.08 5.56 -19.03
N LEU A 301 11.23 4.94 -20.20
CA LEU A 301 10.12 4.61 -21.10
C LEU A 301 9.11 3.64 -20.44
N ALA A 302 9.62 2.61 -19.76
CA ALA A 302 8.77 1.67 -19.02
C ALA A 302 8.06 2.33 -17.82
N SER A 303 8.72 3.25 -17.13
CA SER A 303 8.10 4.05 -16.05
C SER A 303 7.04 5.02 -16.57
N ALA A 304 7.25 5.62 -17.76
CA ALA A 304 6.24 6.44 -18.42
C ALA A 304 5.02 5.59 -18.81
N LEU A 305 5.22 4.34 -19.26
CA LEU A 305 4.13 3.41 -19.52
C LEU A 305 3.31 3.11 -18.26
N ASN A 306 3.97 2.91 -17.12
CA ASN A 306 3.30 2.74 -15.83
C ASN A 306 2.47 3.97 -15.45
N LEU A 307 3.01 5.19 -15.64
CA LEU A 307 2.27 6.42 -15.41
C LEU A 307 1.01 6.51 -16.28
N ILE A 308 1.13 6.22 -17.59
CA ILE A 308 -0.01 6.22 -18.51
C ILE A 308 -1.08 5.22 -18.04
N ALA A 309 -0.68 4.02 -17.63
CA ALA A 309 -1.62 3.01 -17.14
C ALA A 309 -2.31 3.44 -15.83
N ILE A 310 -1.58 4.07 -14.90
CA ILE A 310 -2.16 4.64 -13.68
C ILE A 310 -3.19 5.72 -14.02
N LEU A 311 -2.85 6.67 -14.89
CA LEU A 311 -3.77 7.74 -15.29
C LEU A 311 -5.04 7.17 -15.95
N ALA A 312 -4.90 6.15 -16.79
CA ALA A 312 -6.05 5.48 -17.40
C ALA A 312 -6.93 4.73 -16.38
N LEU A 313 -6.34 4.09 -15.38
CA LEU A 313 -7.08 3.49 -14.25
C LEU A 313 -7.78 4.56 -13.40
N THR A 314 -7.14 5.71 -13.18
CA THR A 314 -7.77 6.86 -12.50
C THR A 314 -9.00 7.36 -13.27
N VAL A 315 -8.97 7.36 -14.60
CA VAL A 315 -10.16 7.65 -15.41
C VAL A 315 -11.28 6.65 -15.09
N HIS A 316 -11.00 5.36 -14.96
CA HIS A 316 -12.02 4.38 -14.54
C HIS A 316 -12.60 4.67 -13.15
N PHE A 317 -11.79 5.15 -12.19
CA PHE A 317 -12.28 5.57 -10.87
C PHE A 317 -13.22 6.78 -10.98
N PHE A 318 -12.88 7.74 -11.84
CA PHE A 318 -13.76 8.87 -12.14
C PHE A 318 -15.06 8.42 -12.81
N ARG A 319 -15.01 7.49 -13.77
CA ARG A 319 -16.19 6.93 -14.42
C ARG A 319 -17.14 6.27 -13.43
N ALA A 320 -16.58 5.52 -12.48
CA ALA A 320 -17.33 4.93 -11.39
C ALA A 320 -18.03 5.99 -10.54
N ARG A 321 -17.30 7.04 -10.07
CA ARG A 321 -17.89 8.15 -9.30
C ARG A 321 -18.99 8.90 -10.06
N ARG A 322 -18.92 8.96 -11.39
CA ARG A 322 -19.93 9.60 -12.24
C ARG A 322 -21.06 8.66 -12.69
N LEU A 323 -21.08 7.40 -12.22
CA LEU A 323 -22.06 6.39 -12.59
C LEU A 323 -22.16 6.17 -14.12
N MET A 324 -21.09 6.45 -14.87
CA MET A 324 -21.13 6.47 -16.35
C MET A 324 -21.28 5.07 -16.95
N ASP A 325 -20.82 4.05 -16.25
CA ASP A 325 -20.90 2.66 -16.70
C ASP A 325 -22.19 1.96 -16.23
N VAL A 326 -23.00 2.62 -15.39
CA VAL A 326 -24.26 2.05 -14.87
C VAL A 326 -25.32 2.00 -15.98
N PRO A 327 -26.08 0.89 -16.12
CA PRO A 327 -27.16 0.79 -17.10
C PRO A 327 -28.22 1.88 -16.90
N GLU A 328 -28.68 2.49 -18.00
CA GLU A 328 -29.57 3.66 -17.97
C GLU A 328 -30.86 3.43 -17.16
N ALA A 329 -31.42 2.22 -17.24
CA ALA A 329 -32.64 1.83 -16.53
C ALA A 329 -32.55 1.96 -15.00
N VAL A 330 -31.34 1.90 -14.43
CA VAL A 330 -31.11 1.91 -12.97
C VAL A 330 -30.12 2.98 -12.52
N ARG A 331 -29.70 3.88 -13.42
CA ARG A 331 -28.60 4.83 -13.16
C ARG A 331 -28.94 5.91 -12.14
N LEU A 332 -30.16 6.44 -12.16
CA LEU A 332 -30.61 7.53 -11.27
C LEU A 332 -32.10 7.39 -10.96
N PRO A 333 -32.53 6.37 -10.20
CA PRO A 333 -33.90 6.28 -9.72
C PRO A 333 -34.19 7.43 -8.74
N ASN A 334 -35.48 7.69 -8.47
CA ASN A 334 -35.91 8.76 -7.57
C ASN A 334 -35.19 8.67 -6.20
N GLY A 335 -34.63 9.78 -5.75
CA GLY A 335 -33.87 9.86 -4.49
C GLY A 335 -32.38 9.55 -4.60
N VAL A 336 -31.87 9.19 -5.79
CA VAL A 336 -30.43 9.01 -6.05
C VAL A 336 -29.84 10.27 -6.66
N ALA A 337 -28.70 10.72 -6.13
CA ALA A 337 -27.91 11.80 -6.71
C ALA A 337 -26.50 11.33 -7.10
N ILE A 338 -25.92 12.06 -8.05
CA ILE A 338 -24.52 11.86 -8.43
C ILE A 338 -23.64 12.38 -7.28
N PRO A 339 -22.68 11.59 -6.81
CA PRO A 339 -21.87 11.96 -5.68
C PRO A 339 -20.79 12.97 -6.09
N HIS A 340 -20.29 13.74 -5.12
CA HIS A 340 -19.23 14.70 -5.39
C HIS A 340 -17.90 13.98 -5.65
N LEU A 341 -17.05 14.50 -6.53
CA LEU A 341 -15.82 13.80 -6.91
C LEU A 341 -14.80 13.70 -5.78
N ILE A 342 -14.68 14.75 -4.96
CA ILE A 342 -13.54 14.97 -4.05
C ILE A 342 -13.91 14.75 -2.57
N TYR A 343 -15.14 15.00 -2.16
CA TYR A 343 -15.56 14.90 -0.76
C TYR A 343 -16.87 14.12 -0.64
N ALA A 344 -17.03 13.42 0.49
CA ALA A 344 -18.30 12.83 0.88
C ALA A 344 -19.21 13.94 1.40
N GLY A 345 -20.07 14.47 0.53
CA GLY A 345 -21.06 15.50 0.87
C GLY A 345 -22.47 14.94 0.77
N GLY A 346 -23.45 15.66 1.32
CA GLY A 346 -24.85 15.36 1.05
C GLY A 346 -25.10 15.31 -0.47
N PRO A 347 -25.97 14.41 -0.95
CA PRO A 347 -26.26 14.24 -2.38
C PRO A 347 -26.62 15.59 -3.02
N VAL A 348 -26.00 15.95 -4.15
CA VAL A 348 -26.32 17.20 -4.88
C VAL A 348 -27.73 17.05 -5.46
N PRO A 349 -28.76 17.76 -4.96
CA PRO A 349 -30.09 17.68 -5.54
C PRO A 349 -30.02 18.17 -6.98
N ARG A 350 -30.62 17.43 -7.91
CA ARG A 350 -30.73 17.90 -9.29
C ARG A 350 -31.54 19.20 -9.26
N ARG A 351 -31.03 20.29 -9.84
CA ARG A 351 -31.89 21.43 -10.20
C ARG A 351 -32.97 20.89 -11.13
N SER A 352 -34.23 20.98 -10.72
CA SER A 352 -35.37 20.71 -11.59
C SER A 352 -35.24 21.59 -12.82
N LYS A 353 -35.29 20.99 -14.01
CA LYS A 353 -35.51 21.73 -15.26
C LYS A 353 -36.97 22.10 -15.36
#